data_AF-A0A2R7R5K1-F1
#
_entry.id   AF-A0A2R7R5K1-F1
#
_cell.length_a   1.000
_cell.length_b   1.000
_cell.length_c   1.000
_cell.angle_alpha   90.00
_cell.angle_beta   90.00
_cell.angle_gamma   90.00
#
_symmetry.space_group_name_H-M   'P 1'
#
loop_
_entity.id
_entity.type
_entity.pdbx_description
1 polymer ?
#
loop_
_entity_poly.entity_id
_entity_poly.type
_entity_poly.pdbx_seq_one_letter_code
_entity_poly.pdbx_strand_id
1 'polypeptide(L)'
;LLAGAMSMGAGEFVSVRSQRELLAATMPTQITLAAAPKLDLEHNELLLVYLARGMSREAAEHRVAERTGLLACDCDPSLSLQPELPEAADQHEAVGTAWGAALSSFCFFASGAIVPILPFLFGMTGVAALVVAGVLVGLALLVTGGIVGLLSGTSPLTRGLRQLAIGLGAAGVTYLLGLAFGTVVG
;
A
#
# COMPACT_ATOMS: atom_id res chain seq x y z
N LEU A 1 9.67 5.96 20.96
CA LEU A 1 9.73 6.70 19.67
C LEU A 1 10.57 5.97 18.63
N LEU A 2 11.90 5.86 18.82
CA LEU A 2 12.81 5.26 17.81
C LEU A 2 12.41 3.83 17.41
N ALA A 3 12.16 2.95 18.38
CA ALA A 3 11.71 1.58 18.10
C ALA A 3 10.41 1.53 17.27
N GLY A 4 9.46 2.44 17.55
CA GLY A 4 8.22 2.56 16.77
C GLY A 4 8.48 3.06 15.35
N ALA A 5 9.34 4.06 15.18
CA ALA A 5 9.72 4.59 13.87
C ALA A 5 10.41 3.52 13.01
N MET A 6 11.36 2.77 13.60
CA MET A 6 12.03 1.65 12.94
C MET A 6 11.04 0.56 12.55
N SER A 7 10.10 0.20 13.45
CA SER A 7 9.07 -0.80 13.15
C SER A 7 8.16 -0.37 12.01
N MET A 8 7.77 0.91 11.94
CA MET A 8 6.96 1.45 10.84
C MET A 8 7.72 1.42 9.51
N GLY A 9 8.97 1.90 9.51
CA GLY A 9 9.79 1.87 8.29
C GLY A 9 10.05 0.45 7.78
N ALA A 10 10.38 -0.48 8.68
CA ALA A 10 10.57 -1.89 8.32
C ALA A 10 9.27 -2.54 7.81
N GLY A 11 8.14 -2.26 8.46
CA GLY A 11 6.82 -2.76 8.04
C GLY A 11 6.45 -2.27 6.64
N GLU A 12 6.67 -0.99 6.35
CA GLU A 12 6.40 -0.42 5.03
C GLU A 12 7.32 -1.01 3.95
N PHE A 13 8.61 -1.21 4.26
CA PHE A 13 9.55 -1.88 3.34
C PHE A 13 9.04 -3.26 2.92
N VAL A 14 8.67 -4.08 3.90
CA VAL A 14 8.19 -5.45 3.67
C VAL A 14 6.87 -5.44 2.90
N SER A 15 5.94 -4.53 3.25
CA SER A 15 4.65 -4.37 2.59
C SER A 15 4.82 -4.04 1.10
N VAL A 16 5.55 -2.97 0.78
CA VAL A 16 5.78 -2.53 -0.61
C VAL A 16 6.55 -3.59 -1.40
N ARG A 17 7.58 -4.20 -0.79
CA ARG A 17 8.34 -5.26 -1.46
C ARG A 17 7.47 -6.47 -1.78
N SER A 18 6.63 -6.92 -0.83
CA SER A 18 5.74 -8.06 -1.04
C SER A 18 4.69 -7.77 -2.13
N GLN A 19 4.09 -6.58 -2.15
CA GLN A 19 3.17 -6.17 -3.21
C GLN A 19 3.84 -6.23 -4.59
N ARG A 20 5.10 -5.77 -4.69
CA ARG A 20 5.88 -5.82 -5.94
C ARG A 20 6.22 -7.25 -6.35
N GLU A 21 6.60 -8.10 -5.40
CA GLU A 21 6.87 -9.53 -5.65
C GLU A 21 5.59 -10.26 -6.13
N LEU A 22 4.42 -9.94 -5.57
CA LEU A 22 3.12 -10.47 -6.02
C LEU A 22 2.75 -10.00 -7.44
N LEU A 23 2.95 -8.71 -7.74
CA LEU A 23 2.72 -8.17 -9.08
C LEU A 23 3.68 -8.83 -10.10
N ALA A 24 4.95 -8.96 -9.75
CA ALA A 24 5.95 -9.62 -10.59
C ALA A 24 5.63 -11.10 -10.84
N ALA A 25 5.11 -11.81 -9.84
CA ALA A 25 4.68 -13.20 -9.98
C ALA A 25 3.44 -13.36 -10.89
N THR A 26 2.63 -12.30 -11.05
CA THR A 26 1.45 -12.29 -11.93
C THR A 26 1.82 -12.01 -13.38
N MET A 27 3.00 -11.43 -13.64
CA MET A 27 3.47 -11.19 -14.99
C MET A 27 3.90 -12.49 -15.69
N PRO A 28 3.48 -12.72 -16.95
CA PRO A 28 3.85 -13.92 -17.68
C PRO A 28 5.37 -13.96 -17.90
N THR A 29 6.04 -14.90 -17.24
CA THR A 29 7.49 -15.14 -17.43
C THR A 29 7.74 -16.06 -18.62
N GLN A 30 8.98 -16.11 -19.12
CA GLN A 30 9.42 -17.08 -20.14
C GLN A 30 9.06 -18.53 -19.78
N ILE A 31 8.99 -18.86 -18.48
CA ILE A 31 8.54 -20.17 -17.99
C ILE A 31 7.05 -20.39 -18.26
N THR A 32 6.19 -19.39 -18.04
CA THR A 32 4.76 -19.49 -18.37
C THR A 32 4.51 -19.62 -19.88
N LEU A 33 5.35 -18.97 -20.70
CA LEU A 33 5.36 -19.10 -22.15
C LEU A 33 5.75 -20.52 -22.60
N ALA A 34 6.79 -21.10 -21.98
CA ALA A 34 7.25 -22.46 -22.29
C ALA A 34 6.36 -23.58 -21.69
N ALA A 35 5.58 -23.27 -20.64
CA ALA A 35 4.66 -24.20 -20.00
C ALA A 35 3.28 -24.21 -20.67
N ALA A 36 2.83 -23.11 -21.27
CA ALA A 36 1.52 -23.02 -21.92
C ALA A 36 1.25 -24.13 -22.96
N PRO A 37 2.18 -24.50 -23.85
CA PRO A 37 1.99 -25.62 -24.79
C PRO A 37 1.95 -26.99 -24.13
N LYS A 38 2.40 -27.09 -22.86
CA LYS A 38 2.42 -28.34 -22.07
C LYS A 38 1.18 -28.50 -21.20
N LEU A 39 0.34 -27.46 -21.09
CA LEU A 39 -0.97 -27.60 -20.48
C LEU A 39 -1.89 -28.29 -21.49
N ASP A 40 -2.57 -29.35 -21.05
CA ASP A 40 -3.60 -30.05 -21.81
C ASP A 40 -4.89 -29.23 -21.83
N LEU A 41 -4.83 -28.04 -22.44
CA LEU A 41 -5.95 -27.13 -22.61
C LEU A 41 -6.42 -27.19 -24.05
N GLU A 42 -7.70 -27.51 -24.26
CA GLU A 42 -8.25 -27.46 -25.60
C GLU A 42 -8.25 -26.03 -26.15
N HIS A 43 -8.04 -25.89 -27.46
CA HIS A 43 -8.02 -24.59 -28.15
C HIS A 43 -9.26 -23.74 -27.82
N ASN A 44 -10.43 -24.38 -27.72
CA ASN A 44 -11.69 -23.72 -27.41
C ASN A 44 -11.77 -23.24 -25.95
N GLU A 45 -11.21 -23.97 -25.00
CA GLU A 45 -11.16 -23.56 -23.59
C GLU A 45 -10.23 -22.35 -23.42
N LEU A 46 -9.07 -22.37 -24.07
CA LEU A 46 -8.12 -21.26 -24.03
C LEU A 46 -8.71 -19.99 -24.66
N LEU A 47 -9.47 -20.14 -25.75
CA LEU A 47 -10.20 -19.06 -26.40
C LEU A 47 -11.23 -18.43 -25.45
N LEU A 48 -12.05 -19.26 -24.79
CA LEU A 48 -13.06 -18.81 -23.83
C LEU A 48 -12.44 -18.07 -22.65
N VAL A 49 -11.27 -18.49 -22.16
CA VAL A 49 -10.53 -17.78 -21.10
C VAL A 49 -10.13 -16.37 -21.55
N TYR A 50 -9.64 -16.21 -22.78
CA TYR A 50 -9.24 -14.89 -23.29
C TYR A 50 -10.43 -13.98 -23.59
N LEU A 51 -11.53 -14.53 -24.11
CA LEU A 51 -12.80 -13.81 -24.25
C LEU A 51 -13.34 -13.34 -22.89
N ALA A 52 -13.30 -14.21 -21.86
CA ALA A 52 -13.73 -13.87 -20.50
C ALA A 52 -12.86 -12.78 -19.85
N ARG A 53 -11.61 -12.63 -20.30
CA ARG A 53 -10.70 -11.54 -19.90
C ARG A 53 -10.94 -10.23 -20.68
N GLY A 54 -11.94 -10.19 -21.56
CA GLY A 54 -12.35 -8.98 -22.28
C GLY A 54 -11.63 -8.73 -23.60
N MET A 55 -10.87 -9.69 -24.14
CA MET A 55 -10.29 -9.57 -25.48
C MET A 55 -11.36 -9.63 -26.57
N SER A 56 -11.12 -8.95 -27.69
CA SER A 56 -11.89 -9.18 -28.92
C SER A 56 -11.65 -10.62 -29.41
N ARG A 57 -12.62 -11.16 -30.14
CA ARG A 57 -12.52 -12.52 -30.67
C ARG A 57 -11.28 -12.73 -31.55
N GLU A 58 -10.98 -11.76 -32.41
CA GLU A 58 -9.80 -11.78 -33.28
C GLU A 58 -8.49 -11.80 -32.47
N ALA A 59 -8.36 -10.95 -31.44
CA ALA A 59 -7.18 -10.93 -30.57
C ALA A 59 -7.04 -12.21 -29.73
N ALA A 60 -8.16 -12.77 -29.27
CA ALA A 60 -8.18 -14.02 -28.53
C ALA A 60 -7.74 -15.21 -29.41
N GLU A 61 -8.28 -15.33 -30.63
CA GLU A 61 -7.92 -16.39 -31.59
C GLU A 61 -6.42 -16.33 -31.96
N HIS A 62 -5.90 -15.12 -32.20
CA HIS A 62 -4.48 -14.90 -32.46
C HIS A 62 -3.61 -15.38 -31.27
N ARG A 63 -3.99 -15.01 -30.04
CA ARG A 63 -3.24 -15.39 -28.83
C ARG A 63 -3.25 -16.90 -28.57
N VAL A 64 -4.38 -17.58 -28.81
CA VAL A 64 -4.45 -19.04 -28.64
C VAL A 64 -3.51 -19.71 -29.64
N ALA A 65 -3.48 -19.25 -30.88
CA ALA A 65 -2.62 -19.82 -31.92
C ALA A 65 -1.12 -19.61 -31.64
N GLU A 66 -0.74 -18.46 -31.05
CA GLU A 66 0.62 -18.21 -30.54
C GLU A 66 0.99 -19.20 -29.41
N ARG A 67 0.10 -19.37 -28.42
CA ARG A 67 0.38 -20.19 -27.21
C ARG A 67 0.34 -21.70 -27.45
N THR A 68 -0.34 -22.14 -28.51
CA THR A 68 -0.42 -23.55 -28.92
C THR A 68 0.62 -23.94 -29.96
N GLY A 69 1.50 -23.00 -30.35
CA GLY A 69 2.57 -23.26 -31.34
C GLY A 69 2.08 -23.40 -32.77
N LEU A 70 0.85 -22.97 -33.07
CA LEU A 70 0.29 -22.94 -34.43
C LEU A 70 0.88 -21.78 -35.26
N LEU A 71 1.39 -20.72 -34.60
CA LEU A 71 2.23 -19.71 -35.22
C LEU A 71 3.69 -19.87 -34.78
N ALA A 72 4.60 -19.86 -35.76
CA ALA A 72 6.05 -19.99 -35.54
C ALA A 72 6.74 -18.67 -35.13
N CYS A 73 6.02 -17.55 -35.15
CA CYS A 73 6.50 -16.23 -34.75
C CYS A 73 5.39 -15.48 -34.00
N ASP A 74 5.82 -14.53 -33.16
CA ASP A 74 5.00 -13.45 -32.61
C ASP A 74 4.65 -12.48 -33.78
N CYS A 75 3.84 -12.96 -34.72
CA CYS A 75 3.68 -12.35 -36.06
C CYS A 75 2.82 -11.09 -36.07
N ASP A 76 2.14 -10.75 -34.97
CA ASP A 76 1.48 -9.47 -34.83
C ASP A 76 1.53 -8.97 -33.38
N PRO A 77 2.61 -8.26 -32.99
CA PRO A 77 2.75 -7.68 -31.66
C PRO A 77 1.70 -6.61 -31.33
N SER A 78 0.82 -6.24 -32.27
CA SER A 78 -0.35 -5.39 -32.01
C SER A 78 -1.58 -6.18 -31.50
N LEU A 79 -1.62 -7.48 -31.75
CA LEU A 79 -2.68 -8.41 -31.31
C LEU A 79 -2.28 -9.28 -30.12
N SER A 80 -0.97 -9.44 -29.86
CA SER A 80 -0.52 -9.89 -28.55
C SER A 80 -0.76 -8.76 -27.53
N LEU A 81 -1.16 -9.10 -26.30
CA LEU A 81 -1.19 -8.15 -25.19
C LEU A 81 0.26 -7.73 -25.06
N GLN A 82 0.57 -6.54 -25.56
CA GLN A 82 1.82 -5.87 -25.29
C GLN A 82 1.95 -5.83 -23.77
N PRO A 83 2.91 -6.55 -23.17
CA PRO A 83 3.27 -6.30 -21.79
C PRO A 83 3.88 -4.89 -21.66
N GLU A 84 4.25 -4.30 -22.79
CA GLU A 84 4.84 -2.98 -22.90
C GLU A 84 3.79 -1.94 -23.32
N LEU A 85 2.93 -1.58 -22.38
CA LEU A 85 2.68 -0.15 -22.24
C LEU A 85 4.01 0.48 -21.77
N PRO A 86 4.42 1.65 -22.29
CA PRO A 86 5.59 2.42 -21.80
C PRO A 86 5.58 2.70 -20.29
N GLU A 87 4.50 2.36 -19.60
CA GLU A 87 4.31 2.46 -18.16
C GLU A 87 5.04 1.38 -17.34
N ALA A 88 5.76 0.41 -17.93
CA ALA A 88 6.58 -0.53 -17.14
C ALA A 88 7.70 0.17 -16.36
N ALA A 89 8.15 1.35 -16.83
CA ALA A 89 9.01 2.24 -16.04
C ALA A 89 8.24 2.95 -14.90
N ASP A 90 6.96 3.26 -15.09
CA ASP A 90 6.10 3.96 -14.14
C ASP A 90 5.36 3.05 -13.12
N GLN A 91 5.29 1.74 -13.35
CA GLN A 91 4.76 0.80 -12.34
C GLN A 91 5.65 0.73 -11.09
N HIS A 92 6.90 1.21 -11.19
CA HIS A 92 7.76 1.43 -10.02
C HIS A 92 7.40 2.70 -9.25
N GLU A 93 6.73 3.67 -9.86
CA GLU A 93 6.31 4.91 -9.21
C GLU A 93 4.98 4.75 -8.47
N ALA A 94 4.03 3.97 -9.01
CA ALA A 94 2.71 3.81 -8.38
C ALA A 94 2.75 3.20 -6.97
N VAL A 95 3.74 2.34 -6.68
CA VAL A 95 3.98 1.76 -5.33
C VAL A 95 5.20 2.41 -4.64
N GLY A 96 5.92 3.31 -5.34
CA GLY A 96 7.21 3.81 -4.91
C GLY A 96 8.29 2.73 -4.79
N THR A 97 9.52 3.14 -4.46
CA THR A 97 10.58 2.20 -4.08
C THR A 97 10.36 1.77 -2.62
N ALA A 98 10.58 0.48 -2.32
CA ALA A 98 10.44 -0.02 -0.95
C ALA A 98 11.30 0.77 0.06
N TRP A 99 12.48 1.22 -0.37
CA TRP A 99 13.34 2.10 0.42
C TRP A 99 12.78 3.52 0.60
N GLY A 100 12.23 4.12 -0.45
CA GLY A 100 11.61 5.44 -0.38
C GLY A 100 10.41 5.45 0.57
N ALA A 101 9.54 4.45 0.46
CA ALA A 101 8.39 4.27 1.34
C ALA A 101 8.81 4.02 2.80
N ALA A 102 9.80 3.16 3.03
CA ALA A 102 10.32 2.89 4.37
C ALA A 102 10.91 4.13 5.05
N LEU A 103 11.73 4.90 4.32
CA LEU A 103 12.39 6.08 4.86
C LEU A 103 11.37 7.20 5.11
N SER A 104 10.41 7.41 4.22
CA SER A 104 9.36 8.40 4.42
C SER A 104 8.47 8.03 5.63
N SER A 105 8.03 6.77 5.74
CA SER A 105 7.26 6.28 6.89
C SER A 105 8.04 6.42 8.21
N PHE A 106 9.34 6.11 8.22
CA PHE A 106 10.20 6.36 9.37
C PHE A 106 10.21 7.84 9.77
N CYS A 107 10.48 8.74 8.81
CA CYS A 107 10.60 10.18 9.05
C CYS A 107 9.26 10.82 9.48
N PHE A 108 8.15 10.45 8.86
CA PHE A 108 6.82 10.97 9.21
C PHE A 108 6.35 10.43 10.56
N PHE A 109 6.62 9.15 10.88
CA PHE A 109 6.32 8.62 12.21
C PHE A 109 7.18 9.30 13.28
N ALA A 110 8.49 9.43 13.06
CA ALA A 110 9.39 10.06 14.01
C ALA A 110 9.00 11.51 14.28
N SER A 111 8.73 12.30 13.23
CA SER A 111 8.30 13.69 13.38
C SER A 111 6.92 13.82 14.04
N GLY A 112 5.95 12.99 13.67
CA GLY A 112 4.63 12.97 14.32
C GLY A 112 4.70 12.60 15.81
N ALA A 113 5.58 11.66 16.17
CA ALA A 113 5.76 11.23 17.55
C ALA A 113 6.45 12.26 18.45
N ILE A 114 7.11 13.29 17.87
CA ILE A 114 7.69 14.41 18.64
C ILE A 114 6.60 15.36 19.15
N VAL A 115 5.50 15.53 18.40
CA VAL A 115 4.42 16.49 18.70
C VAL A 115 3.91 16.39 20.16
N PRO A 116 3.50 15.21 20.69
CA PRO A 116 3.05 15.11 22.08
C PRO A 116 4.17 15.32 23.12
N ILE A 117 5.43 15.25 22.72
CA ILE A 117 6.60 15.38 23.62
C ILE A 117 6.99 16.86 23.78
N LEU A 118 6.64 17.73 22.82
CA LEU A 118 7.01 19.15 22.82
C LEU A 118 6.72 19.87 24.15
N PRO A 119 5.53 19.78 24.77
CA PRO A 119 5.25 20.50 26.01
C PRO A 119 6.25 20.15 27.13
N PHE A 120 6.62 18.87 27.22
CA PHE A 120 7.58 18.39 28.22
C PHE A 120 9.01 18.85 27.93
N LEU A 121 9.41 18.98 26.65
CA LEU A 121 10.70 19.55 26.27
C LEU A 121 10.82 21.02 26.67
N PHE A 122 9.69 21.75 26.67
CA PHE A 122 9.63 23.14 27.14
C PHE A 122 9.43 23.26 28.66
N GLY A 123 9.59 22.16 29.41
CA GLY A 123 9.53 22.17 30.88
C GLY A 123 8.12 22.17 31.46
N MET A 124 7.07 21.97 30.66
CA MET A 124 5.72 21.81 31.17
C MET A 124 5.58 20.46 31.88
N THR A 125 4.85 20.44 32.99
CA THR A 125 4.59 19.23 33.77
C THR A 125 3.12 19.13 34.20
N GLY A 126 2.73 17.96 34.69
CA GLY A 126 1.39 17.71 35.21
C GLY A 126 0.29 17.78 34.15
N VAL A 127 -0.94 18.06 34.61
CA VAL A 127 -2.15 18.04 33.77
C VAL A 127 -2.08 19.07 32.63
N ALA A 128 -1.47 20.23 32.87
CA ALA A 128 -1.32 21.27 31.84
C ALA A 128 -0.51 20.76 30.63
N ALA A 129 0.58 20.04 30.86
CA ALA A 129 1.37 19.44 29.78
C ALA A 129 0.57 18.41 28.97
N LEU A 130 -0.23 17.59 29.66
CA LEU A 130 -1.09 16.59 29.03
C LEU A 130 -2.18 17.23 28.16
N VAL A 131 -2.82 18.30 28.64
CA VAL A 131 -3.83 19.04 27.88
C VAL A 131 -3.22 19.65 26.62
N VAL A 132 -2.08 20.33 26.74
CA VAL A 132 -1.42 20.92 25.57
C VAL A 132 -0.97 19.84 24.58
N ALA A 133 -0.37 18.74 25.06
CA ALA A 133 0.01 17.62 24.19
C ALA A 133 -1.21 17.03 23.46
N GLY A 134 -2.33 16.85 24.16
CA GLY A 134 -3.58 16.35 23.59
C GLY A 134 -4.17 17.28 22.54
N VAL A 135 -4.14 18.60 22.77
CA VAL A 135 -4.60 19.60 21.79
C VAL A 135 -3.70 19.59 20.55
N LEU A 136 -2.37 19.57 20.73
CA LEU A 136 -1.43 19.55 19.61
C LEU A 136 -1.60 18.29 18.74
N VAL A 137 -1.70 17.11 19.37
CA VAL A 137 -1.96 15.85 18.65
C VAL A 137 -3.34 15.88 17.98
N GLY A 138 -4.37 16.38 18.68
CA GLY A 138 -5.71 16.49 18.13
C GLY A 138 -5.77 17.36 16.87
N LEU A 139 -5.10 18.52 16.90
CA LEU A 139 -4.96 19.39 15.73
C LEU A 139 -4.17 18.69 14.62
N ALA A 140 -3.07 18.03 14.93
CA ALA A 140 -2.29 17.29 13.93
C ALA A 140 -3.12 16.18 13.25
N LEU A 141 -3.95 15.45 14.00
CA LEU A 141 -4.84 14.41 13.46
C LEU A 141 -5.96 15.01 12.60
N LEU A 142 -6.55 16.13 13.02
CA LEU A 142 -7.56 16.84 12.22
C LEU A 142 -6.99 17.33 10.90
N VAL A 143 -5.80 17.93 10.93
CA VAL A 143 -5.11 18.45 9.73
C VAL A 143 -4.72 17.30 8.80
N THR A 144 -4.03 16.28 9.30
CA THR A 144 -3.60 15.14 8.48
C THR A 144 -4.79 14.35 7.91
N GLY A 145 -5.80 14.08 8.73
CA GLY A 145 -7.04 13.43 8.28
C GLY A 145 -7.81 14.29 7.27
N GLY A 146 -7.83 15.61 7.44
CA GLY A 146 -8.41 16.55 6.49
C GLY A 146 -7.69 16.57 5.14
N ILE A 147 -6.35 16.58 5.15
CA ILE A 147 -5.51 16.48 3.95
C ILE A 147 -5.82 15.17 3.22
N VAL A 148 -5.82 14.03 3.93
CA VAL A 148 -6.17 12.73 3.33
C VAL A 148 -7.59 12.78 2.75
N GLY A 149 -8.53 13.45 3.41
CA GLY A 149 -9.88 13.62 2.90
C GLY A 149 -9.94 14.38 1.58
N LEU A 150 -9.26 15.53 1.50
CA LEU A 150 -9.10 16.32 0.28
C LEU A 150 -8.51 15.50 -0.86
N LEU A 151 -7.37 14.85 -0.61
CA LEU A 151 -6.67 14.04 -1.61
C LEU A 151 -7.48 12.83 -2.08
N SER A 152 -8.36 12.30 -1.22
CA SER A 152 -9.25 11.19 -1.55
C SER A 152 -10.56 11.61 -2.23
N GLY A 153 -10.77 12.90 -2.53
CA GLY A 153 -12.04 13.40 -3.08
C GLY A 153 -13.23 13.27 -2.12
N THR A 154 -12.97 13.22 -0.81
CA THR A 154 -13.99 13.07 0.25
C THR A 154 -14.06 14.32 1.12
N SER A 155 -15.11 14.47 1.93
CA SER A 155 -15.23 15.61 2.83
C SER A 155 -14.07 15.66 3.84
N PRO A 156 -13.28 16.76 3.90
CA PRO A 156 -12.11 16.87 4.78
C PRO A 156 -12.49 16.79 6.26
N LEU A 157 -13.60 17.42 6.63
CA LEU A 157 -14.08 17.45 8.00
C LEU A 157 -14.38 16.04 8.53
N THR A 158 -15.11 15.22 7.76
CA THR A 158 -15.47 13.85 8.18
C THR A 158 -14.23 12.98 8.34
N ARG A 159 -13.24 13.09 7.44
CA ARG A 159 -12.01 12.32 7.51
C ARG A 159 -11.11 12.78 8.65
N GLY A 160 -11.03 14.09 8.89
CA GLY A 160 -10.35 14.68 10.05
C GLY A 160 -10.97 14.22 11.37
N LEU A 161 -12.29 14.33 11.52
CA LEU A 161 -12.99 13.88 12.73
C LEU A 161 -12.86 12.37 12.95
N ARG A 162 -12.89 11.56 11.89
CA ARG A 162 -12.63 10.12 11.98
C ARG A 162 -11.21 9.84 12.48
N GLN A 163 -10.20 10.52 11.92
CA GLN A 163 -8.81 10.38 12.34
C GLN A 163 -8.63 10.75 13.82
N LEU A 164 -9.24 11.86 14.24
CA LEU A 164 -9.25 12.30 15.64
C LEU A 164 -9.91 11.24 16.54
N ALA A 165 -11.07 10.70 16.16
CA ALA A 165 -11.77 9.69 16.94
C ALA A 165 -10.94 8.40 17.11
N ILE A 166 -10.28 7.94 16.05
CA ILE A 166 -9.37 6.77 16.11
C ILE A 166 -8.19 7.07 17.04
N GLY A 167 -7.58 8.24 16.91
CA GLY A 167 -6.45 8.64 17.76
C GLY A 167 -6.82 8.75 19.24
N LEU A 168 -7.97 9.36 19.55
CA LEU A 168 -8.51 9.43 20.91
C LEU A 168 -8.86 8.05 21.46
N GLY A 169 -9.43 7.17 20.63
CA GLY A 169 -9.70 5.78 20.99
C GLY A 169 -8.42 5.02 21.36
N ALA A 170 -7.38 5.10 20.53
CA ALA A 170 -6.08 4.48 20.79
C ALA A 170 -5.40 5.03 22.06
N ALA A 171 -5.45 6.35 22.26
CA ALA A 171 -4.94 6.99 23.48
C ALA A 171 -5.72 6.52 24.73
N GLY A 172 -7.05 6.41 24.63
CA GLY A 172 -7.91 5.90 25.69
C GLY A 172 -7.58 4.46 26.06
N VAL A 173 -7.43 3.56 25.07
CA VAL A 173 -7.01 2.17 25.32
C VAL A 173 -5.64 2.13 25.99
N THR A 174 -4.68 2.92 25.52
CA THR A 174 -3.32 2.97 26.10
C THR A 174 -3.37 3.45 27.54
N TYR A 175 -4.18 4.46 27.84
CA TYR A 175 -4.38 4.96 29.21
C TYR A 175 -5.02 3.91 30.12
N LEU A 176 -6.07 3.21 29.65
CA LEU A 176 -6.72 2.14 30.41
C LEU A 176 -5.79 0.97 30.69
N LEU A 177 -4.97 0.56 29.73
CA LEU A 177 -3.93 -0.46 29.94
C LEU A 177 -2.89 0.03 30.96
N GLY A 178 -2.49 1.30 30.87
CA GLY A 178 -1.61 1.93 31.85
C GLY A 178 -2.19 1.90 33.27
N LEU A 179 -3.50 2.11 33.44
CA LEU A 179 -4.17 1.97 34.73
C LEU A 179 -4.23 0.51 35.20
N ALA A 180 -4.53 -0.43 34.30
CA ALA A 180 -4.67 -1.84 34.61
C ALA A 180 -3.35 -2.50 35.04
N PHE A 181 -2.23 -2.12 34.42
CA PHE A 181 -0.91 -2.69 34.72
C PHE A 181 -0.05 -1.81 35.63
N GLY A 182 -0.25 -0.49 35.61
CA GLY A 182 0.44 0.45 36.50
C GLY A 182 0.01 0.34 37.96
N THR A 183 -1.12 -0.30 38.24
CA THR A 183 -1.55 -0.68 39.60
C THR A 183 -0.89 -1.97 40.10
N VAL A 184 -0.18 -2.72 39.24
CA VAL A 184 0.45 -4.02 39.59
C VAL A 184 1.96 -3.87 39.90
N VAL A 185 2.57 -2.74 39.58
CA VAL A 185 4.01 -2.45 39.83
C VAL A 185 4.19 -1.23 40.74
N GLY A 186 3.21 -0.95 41.60
CA GLY A 186 3.27 0.08 42.65
C GLY A 186 3.72 -0.49 43.99
#